data_AF-A0A5C3MZI1-F1
#
_entry.id   AF-A0A5C3MZI1-F1
#
_cell.length_a   1.000
_cell.length_b   1.000
_cell.length_c   1.000
_cell.angle_alpha   90.00
_cell.angle_beta   90.00
_cell.angle_gamma   90.00
#
_symmetry.space_group_name_H-M   'P 1'
#
loop_
_entity.id
_entity.type
_entity.pdbx_description
1 polymer ?
#
loop_
_entity_poly.entity_id
_entity_poly.type
_entity_poly.pdbx_seq_one_letter_code
_entity_poly.pdbx_strand_id
1 'polypeptide(L)'
;MLWAGTNKVSSSPKDSLKLLSRNLGITGYLCPKLNQNPWCPYAPGKDGYMFVGLGGDAVRLVEPYVWPLFVNVSEDQSSKLFFSGFYEVCKAEDVTVEEWSTVPDHIKSQYCQTTKDKVLECYNKPLQQIKAEYQSGSRRAPCRRLRFVGWRNPSKPNMDIYQALVDHFSGRFRVSGSTQDSASVSPAK
;
A
#
# COMPACT_ATOMS: atom_id res chain seq x y z
N MET A 1 -25.39 47.33 -5.13
CA MET A 1 -23.99 46.94 -5.38
C MET A 1 -23.32 46.73 -4.03
N LEU A 2 -23.06 45.48 -3.65
CA LEU A 2 -22.02 45.05 -2.71
C LEU A 2 -21.99 43.52 -2.76
N TRP A 3 -20.90 43.01 -3.32
CA TRP A 3 -20.57 41.59 -3.47
C TRP A 3 -19.78 41.22 -2.21
N ALA A 4 -20.29 40.32 -1.38
CA ALA A 4 -19.52 39.70 -0.30
C ALA A 4 -19.25 38.26 -0.71
N GLY A 5 -18.06 38.04 -1.26
CA GLY A 5 -17.57 36.73 -1.66
C GLY A 5 -17.42 35.83 -0.44
N THR A 6 -18.18 34.74 -0.39
CA THR A 6 -17.89 33.62 0.50
C THR A 6 -16.62 32.92 -0.01
N ASN A 7 -15.52 33.07 0.72
CA ASN A 7 -14.33 32.25 0.55
C ASN A 7 -14.67 30.79 0.88
N LYS A 8 -15.15 30.04 -0.11
CA LYS A 8 -15.06 28.58 -0.08
C LYS A 8 -13.58 28.25 -0.25
N VAL A 9 -12.91 27.97 0.87
CA VAL A 9 -11.63 27.27 0.82
C VAL A 9 -11.97 25.84 0.38
N SER A 10 -12.00 25.62 -0.94
CA SER A 10 -12.07 24.27 -1.49
C SER A 10 -10.74 23.61 -1.18
N SER A 11 -10.67 22.81 -0.11
CA SER A 11 -9.53 21.93 0.13
C SER A 11 -9.32 21.09 -1.13
N SER A 12 -8.11 21.06 -1.66
CA SER A 12 -7.84 20.25 -2.85
C SER A 12 -8.11 18.77 -2.53
N PRO A 13 -8.42 17.93 -3.53
CA PRO A 13 -8.62 16.49 -3.31
C PRO A 13 -7.45 15.83 -2.55
N LYS A 14 -6.23 16.34 -2.73
CA LYS A 14 -5.02 15.86 -2.02
C LYS A 14 -5.03 16.19 -0.54
N ASP A 15 -5.56 17.37 -0.15
CA ASP A 15 -5.62 17.79 1.25
C ASP A 15 -6.69 17.00 2.02
N SER A 16 -7.81 16.71 1.35
CA SER A 16 -8.88 15.88 1.88
C SER A 16 -8.41 14.44 2.17
N LEU A 17 -7.64 13.84 1.27
CA LEU A 17 -7.08 12.49 1.46
C LEU A 17 -6.01 12.44 2.57
N LYS A 18 -5.15 13.46 2.68
CA LYS A 18 -4.17 13.56 3.78
C LYS A 18 -4.86 13.71 5.13
N LEU A 19 -5.95 14.45 5.19
CA LEU A 19 -6.73 14.61 6.41
C LEU A 19 -7.45 13.30 6.78
N LEU A 20 -8.01 12.61 5.78
CA LEU A 20 -8.61 11.28 5.97
C LEU A 20 -7.59 10.28 6.53
N SER A 21 -6.40 10.18 5.94
CA SER A 21 -5.37 9.24 6.42
C SER A 21 -4.95 9.51 7.86
N ARG A 22 -4.77 10.79 8.23
CA ARG A 22 -4.48 11.22 9.61
C ARG A 22 -5.60 10.85 10.58
N ASN A 23 -6.85 11.13 10.22
CA ASN A 23 -8.01 10.80 11.04
C ASN A 23 -8.10 9.29 11.28
N LEU A 24 -7.87 8.49 10.24
CA LEU A 24 -7.87 7.02 10.30
C LEU A 24 -6.62 6.42 10.95
N GLY A 25 -5.64 7.24 11.34
CA GLY A 25 -4.40 6.78 11.97
C GLY A 25 -3.50 5.99 11.02
N ILE A 26 -3.61 6.22 9.71
CA ILE A 26 -2.70 5.65 8.71
C ILE A 26 -1.50 6.59 8.58
N THR A 27 -0.38 6.22 9.18
CA THR A 27 0.90 6.95 9.11
C THR A 27 1.86 6.37 8.07
N GLY A 28 1.63 5.13 7.64
CA GLY A 28 2.30 4.47 6.53
C GLY A 28 1.49 3.26 6.05
N TYR A 29 1.84 2.72 4.90
CA TYR A 29 1.09 1.63 4.26
C TYR A 29 1.98 0.81 3.32
N LEU A 30 1.55 -0.42 3.05
CA LEU A 30 2.10 -1.25 2.00
C LEU A 30 1.37 -1.00 0.69
N CYS A 31 2.12 -0.91 -0.41
CA CYS A 31 1.57 -0.66 -1.75
C CYS A 31 2.19 -1.56 -2.83
N PRO A 32 2.10 -2.90 -2.72
CA PRO A 32 2.63 -3.77 -3.75
C PRO A 32 1.84 -3.62 -5.05
N LYS A 33 2.55 -3.69 -6.18
CA LYS A 33 1.95 -3.80 -7.51
C LYS A 33 1.72 -5.26 -7.84
N LEU A 34 0.50 -5.60 -8.27
CA LEU A 34 0.11 -6.98 -8.56
C LEU A 34 0.91 -7.57 -9.73
N ASN A 35 1.23 -6.76 -10.73
CA ASN A 35 2.10 -7.14 -11.86
C ASN A 35 3.58 -7.35 -11.47
N GLN A 36 3.95 -7.11 -10.21
CA GLN A 36 5.27 -7.41 -9.65
C GLN A 36 5.20 -8.44 -8.51
N ASN A 37 4.02 -8.67 -7.96
CA ASN A 37 3.76 -9.50 -6.79
C ASN A 37 2.55 -10.40 -7.07
N PRO A 38 2.72 -11.48 -7.85
CA PRO A 38 1.60 -12.29 -8.33
C PRO A 38 0.84 -13.02 -7.23
N TRP A 39 1.45 -13.17 -6.06
CA TRP A 39 0.84 -13.81 -4.89
C TRP A 39 0.28 -12.83 -3.87
N CYS A 40 0.26 -11.53 -4.19
CA CYS A 40 -0.43 -10.57 -3.33
C CYS A 40 -1.93 -10.87 -3.30
N PRO A 41 -2.62 -10.57 -2.19
CA PRO A 41 -4.06 -10.74 -2.09
C PRO A 41 -4.80 -10.05 -3.23
N TYR A 42 -5.43 -10.83 -4.11
CA TYR A 42 -6.21 -10.34 -5.25
C TYR A 42 -7.62 -9.88 -4.85
N ALA A 43 -8.05 -10.24 -3.64
CA ALA A 43 -9.33 -9.85 -3.06
C ALA A 43 -9.14 -9.39 -1.61
N PRO A 44 -9.99 -8.47 -1.13
CA PRO A 44 -9.98 -8.04 0.26
C PRO A 44 -10.16 -9.24 1.23
N GLY A 45 -9.36 -9.30 2.30
CA GLY A 45 -9.49 -10.31 3.36
C GLY A 45 -8.82 -11.67 3.11
N LYS A 46 -7.99 -11.79 2.07
CA LYS A 46 -7.26 -13.02 1.75
C LYS A 46 -5.81 -12.93 2.17
N ASP A 47 -5.28 -14.01 2.73
CA ASP A 47 -3.83 -14.16 2.92
C ASP A 47 -3.09 -14.13 1.58
N GLY A 48 -1.79 -13.84 1.62
CA GLY A 48 -0.95 -13.87 0.43
C GLY A 48 0.52 -13.72 0.74
N TYR A 49 1.29 -13.40 -0.29
CA TYR A 49 2.72 -13.16 -0.20
C TYR A 49 3.10 -11.93 -1.02
N MET A 50 4.20 -11.28 -0.64
CA MET A 50 4.80 -10.22 -1.44
C MET A 50 6.31 -10.42 -1.51
N PHE A 51 6.90 -10.06 -2.65
CA PHE A 51 8.35 -9.98 -2.76
C PHE A 51 8.85 -8.77 -1.99
N VAL A 52 10.01 -8.92 -1.37
CA VAL A 52 10.66 -7.80 -0.68
C VAL A 52 11.52 -7.04 -1.69
N GLY A 53 11.63 -5.72 -1.49
CA GLY A 53 12.58 -4.90 -2.25
C GLY A 53 14.00 -5.47 -2.14
N LEU A 54 14.75 -5.36 -3.23
CA LEU A 54 16.16 -5.77 -3.30
C LEU A 54 17.10 -4.60 -3.00
N GLY A 55 18.31 -4.89 -2.53
CA GLY A 55 19.34 -3.89 -2.21
C GLY A 55 19.18 -3.24 -0.84
N GLY A 56 19.65 -1.99 -0.69
CA GLY A 56 19.61 -1.25 0.59
C GLY A 56 18.20 -1.01 1.16
N ASP A 57 17.17 -1.13 0.33
CA ASP A 57 15.75 -1.03 0.73
C ASP A 57 15.20 -2.33 1.34
N ALA A 58 15.92 -3.46 1.21
CA ALA A 58 15.47 -4.78 1.67
C ALA A 58 15.30 -4.89 3.20
N VAL A 59 15.86 -3.95 3.95
CA VAL A 59 16.12 -4.07 5.40
C VAL A 59 15.02 -3.44 6.28
N ARG A 60 13.92 -2.90 5.74
CA ARG A 60 12.97 -2.12 6.58
C ARG A 60 11.75 -2.85 7.15
N LEU A 61 11.56 -4.13 6.84
CA LEU A 61 10.47 -4.95 7.41
C LEU A 61 11.03 -5.98 8.38
N VAL A 62 11.77 -5.47 9.38
CA VAL A 62 12.27 -6.24 10.53
C VAL A 62 11.23 -6.08 11.64
N GLU A 63 10.65 -7.19 12.09
CA GLU A 63 9.53 -7.37 13.03
C GLU A 63 8.11 -7.41 12.43
N PRO A 64 7.21 -8.27 12.98
CA PRO A 64 5.83 -8.34 12.53
C PRO A 64 5.10 -7.06 12.91
N TYR A 65 4.97 -6.17 11.93
CA TYR A 65 4.12 -4.99 12.04
C TYR A 65 2.83 -5.26 11.28
N VAL A 66 1.71 -4.84 11.88
CA VAL A 66 0.43 -4.81 11.19
C VAL A 66 0.36 -3.54 10.36
N TRP A 67 0.31 -3.70 9.03
CA TRP A 67 0.26 -2.57 8.09
C TRP A 67 -1.06 -2.57 7.32
N PRO A 68 -1.61 -1.39 7.01
CA PRO A 68 -2.66 -1.29 6.01
C PRO A 68 -2.07 -1.62 4.63
N LEU A 69 -2.77 -2.48 3.88
CA LEU A 69 -2.38 -2.93 2.56
C LEU A 69 -3.27 -2.32 1.49
N PHE A 70 -2.65 -1.60 0.56
CA PHE A 70 -3.27 -1.11 -0.68
C PHE A 70 -2.66 -1.86 -1.85
N VAL A 71 -3.45 -2.59 -2.63
CA VAL A 71 -2.92 -3.35 -3.77
C VAL A 71 -3.13 -2.53 -5.03
N ASN A 72 -2.06 -2.32 -5.80
CA ASN A 72 -2.18 -1.72 -7.12
C ASN A 72 -2.48 -2.79 -8.17
N VAL A 73 -3.65 -2.69 -8.79
CA VAL A 73 -4.13 -3.59 -9.84
C VAL A 73 -3.95 -3.02 -11.25
N SER A 74 -3.30 -1.85 -11.38
CA SER A 74 -2.97 -1.33 -12.70
C SER A 74 -1.85 -2.13 -13.35
N GLU A 75 -2.02 -2.42 -14.63
CA GLU A 75 -0.92 -2.93 -15.47
C GLU A 75 -0.02 -1.80 -15.98
N ASP A 76 -0.57 -0.58 -16.06
CA ASP A 76 0.08 0.63 -16.54
C ASP A 76 0.54 1.55 -15.39
N GLN A 77 0.99 2.76 -15.74
CA GLN A 77 1.36 3.80 -14.78
C GLN A 77 0.15 4.42 -14.05
N SER A 78 -1.09 3.99 -14.32
CA SER A 78 -2.23 4.42 -13.52
C SER A 78 -2.10 3.90 -12.08
N SER A 79 -2.84 4.49 -11.14
CA SER A 79 -2.83 4.06 -9.73
C SER A 79 -4.23 3.58 -9.37
N LYS A 80 -4.62 2.42 -9.91
CA LYS A 80 -5.84 1.74 -9.50
C LYS A 80 -5.54 0.94 -8.24
N LEU A 81 -5.77 1.57 -7.10
CA LEU A 81 -5.52 1.01 -5.78
C LEU A 81 -6.84 0.54 -5.16
N PHE A 82 -6.82 -0.60 -4.47
CA PHE A 82 -7.88 -0.95 -3.52
C PHE A 82 -7.29 -1.24 -2.15
N PHE A 83 -8.05 -0.88 -1.10
CA PHE A 83 -7.70 -1.25 0.26
C PHE A 83 -8.07 -2.72 0.51
N SER A 84 -7.07 -3.55 0.80
CA SER A 84 -7.25 -4.99 1.00
C SER A 84 -7.42 -5.37 2.48
N GLY A 85 -7.17 -4.42 3.39
CA GLY A 85 -7.28 -4.61 4.84
C GLY A 85 -5.97 -4.35 5.59
N PHE A 86 -5.97 -4.69 6.87
CA PHE A 86 -4.77 -4.73 7.70
C PHE A 86 -4.16 -6.13 7.70
N TYR A 87 -2.84 -6.19 7.55
CA TYR A 87 -2.10 -7.44 7.44
C TYR A 87 -0.90 -7.45 8.38
N GLU A 88 -0.73 -8.57 9.06
CA GLU A 88 0.51 -8.90 9.74
C GLU A 88 1.54 -9.34 8.70
N VAL A 89 2.67 -8.65 8.65
CA VAL A 89 3.77 -8.96 7.74
C VAL A 89 4.74 -9.90 8.41
N CYS A 90 4.62 -11.19 8.10
CA CYS A 90 5.43 -12.23 8.70
C CYS A 90 6.69 -12.48 7.87
N LYS A 91 7.80 -12.83 8.55
CA LYS A 91 8.94 -13.46 7.89
C LYS A 91 8.44 -14.75 7.21
N ALA A 92 8.85 -14.94 5.96
CA ALA A 92 8.66 -16.16 5.22
C ALA A 92 10.03 -16.67 4.78
N GLU A 93 10.09 -17.95 4.41
CA GLU A 93 11.25 -18.49 3.71
C GLU A 93 11.35 -17.86 2.32
N ASP A 94 12.56 -17.84 1.76
CA ASP A 94 12.72 -17.39 0.39
C ASP A 94 12.02 -18.37 -0.56
N VAL A 95 11.57 -17.84 -1.69
CA VAL A 95 10.82 -18.57 -2.71
C VAL A 95 11.61 -19.79 -3.19
N THR A 96 10.96 -20.96 -3.14
CA THR A 96 11.51 -22.23 -3.64
C THR A 96 11.60 -22.23 -5.17
N VAL A 97 12.32 -23.20 -5.75
CA VAL A 97 12.43 -23.32 -7.22
C VAL A 97 11.06 -23.66 -7.83
N GLU A 98 10.31 -24.52 -7.14
CA GLU A 98 8.98 -24.96 -7.52
C GLU A 98 8.00 -23.78 -7.52
N GLU A 99 7.99 -22.98 -6.45
CA GLU A 99 7.16 -21.77 -6.39
C GLU A 99 7.60 -20.75 -7.43
N TRP A 100 8.91 -20.51 -7.58
CA TRP A 100 9.44 -19.61 -8.61
C TRP A 100 8.99 -20.01 -10.00
N SER A 101 8.90 -21.32 -10.29
CA SER A 101 8.45 -21.82 -11.58
C SER A 101 7.04 -21.34 -11.94
N THR A 102 6.17 -21.14 -10.95
CA THR A 102 4.78 -20.66 -11.13
C THR A 102 4.68 -19.15 -11.41
N VAL A 103 5.75 -18.38 -11.16
CA VAL A 103 5.77 -16.93 -11.41
C VAL A 103 5.75 -16.67 -12.93
N PRO A 104 4.90 -15.75 -13.43
CA PRO A 104 4.88 -15.41 -14.86
C PRO A 104 6.23 -14.87 -15.37
N ASP A 105 6.59 -15.23 -16.60
CA ASP A 105 7.92 -14.91 -17.16
C ASP A 105 8.22 -13.41 -17.26
N HIS A 106 7.21 -12.58 -17.52
CA HIS A 106 7.39 -11.12 -17.53
C HIS A 106 7.78 -10.59 -16.14
N ILE A 107 7.18 -11.12 -15.07
CA ILE A 107 7.52 -10.80 -13.68
C ILE A 107 8.92 -11.30 -13.35
N LYS A 108 9.25 -12.55 -13.71
CA LYS A 108 10.62 -13.09 -13.53
C LYS A 108 11.66 -12.19 -14.20
N SER A 109 11.38 -11.73 -15.42
CA SER A 109 12.29 -10.87 -16.19
C SER A 109 12.48 -9.50 -15.52
N GLN A 110 11.40 -8.87 -15.07
CA GLN A 110 11.45 -7.62 -14.33
C GLN A 110 12.17 -7.76 -12.99
N TYR A 111 11.97 -8.87 -12.28
CA TYR A 111 12.63 -9.16 -11.02
C TYR A 111 14.14 -9.38 -11.21
N CYS A 112 14.54 -10.10 -12.27
CA CYS A 112 15.94 -10.26 -12.64
C CYS A 112 16.59 -8.92 -13.00
N GLN A 113 15.89 -8.05 -13.73
CA GLN A 113 16.36 -6.68 -14.00
C GLN A 113 16.54 -5.89 -12.71
N THR A 114 15.55 -5.92 -11.82
CA THR A 114 15.64 -5.24 -10.51
C THR A 114 16.80 -5.80 -9.67
N THR A 115 17.05 -7.11 -9.74
CA THR A 115 18.20 -7.75 -9.10
C THR A 115 19.50 -7.19 -9.66
N LYS A 116 19.62 -7.11 -11.00
CA LYS A 116 20.78 -6.51 -11.66
C LYS A 116 20.99 -5.05 -11.26
N ASP A 117 19.92 -4.28 -11.12
CA ASP A 117 20.00 -2.84 -10.87
C ASP A 117 20.26 -2.49 -9.39
N LYS A 118 19.84 -3.36 -8.45
CA LYS A 118 19.87 -3.06 -7.01
C LYS A 118 20.82 -3.92 -6.19
N VAL A 119 21.31 -5.03 -6.73
CA VAL A 119 22.19 -5.97 -6.01
C VAL A 119 23.61 -5.85 -6.55
N LEU A 120 24.52 -5.37 -5.72
CA LEU A 120 25.89 -5.02 -6.11
C LEU A 120 26.62 -6.18 -6.79
N GLU A 121 26.48 -7.43 -6.30
CA GLU A 121 27.13 -8.59 -6.92
C GLU A 121 26.59 -8.96 -8.31
N CYS A 122 25.46 -8.37 -8.72
CA CYS A 122 24.78 -8.66 -9.97
C CYS A 122 24.96 -7.58 -11.06
N TYR A 123 25.55 -6.42 -10.73
CA TYR A 123 25.65 -5.28 -11.65
C TYR A 123 26.29 -5.65 -13.00
N ASN A 124 27.37 -6.42 -12.95
CA ASN A 124 28.12 -6.83 -14.14
C ASN A 124 27.66 -8.17 -14.74
N LYS A 125 26.71 -8.87 -14.12
CA LYS A 125 26.22 -10.15 -14.62
C LYS A 125 25.25 -9.96 -15.79
N PRO A 126 25.32 -10.79 -16.85
CA PRO A 126 24.26 -10.84 -17.86
C PRO A 126 22.91 -11.23 -17.23
N LEU A 127 21.80 -10.67 -17.72
CA LEU A 127 20.46 -11.00 -17.20
C LEU A 127 20.16 -12.50 -17.29
N GLN A 128 20.64 -13.17 -18.33
CA GLN A 128 20.45 -14.61 -18.49
C GLN A 128 21.14 -15.42 -17.39
N GLN A 129 22.30 -14.96 -16.91
CA GLN A 129 22.97 -15.60 -15.78
C GLN A 129 22.16 -15.43 -14.50
N ILE A 130 21.64 -14.22 -14.22
CA ILE A 130 20.79 -13.98 -13.04
C ILE A 130 19.51 -14.81 -13.10
N LYS A 131 18.89 -14.92 -14.29
CA LYS A 131 17.71 -15.76 -14.50
C LYS A 131 18.01 -17.23 -14.22
N ALA A 132 19.15 -17.73 -14.70
CA ALA A 132 19.59 -19.10 -14.45
C ALA A 132 19.85 -19.38 -12.96
N GLU A 133 20.39 -18.41 -12.22
CA GLU A 133 20.59 -18.53 -10.76
C GLU A 133 19.27 -18.72 -10.00
N TYR A 134 18.20 -18.00 -10.39
CA TYR A 134 16.87 -18.21 -9.81
C TYR A 134 16.24 -19.54 -10.25
N GLN A 135 16.46 -19.95 -11.50
CA GLN A 135 15.93 -21.22 -12.02
C GLN A 135 16.59 -22.44 -11.38
N SER A 136 17.89 -22.36 -11.04
CA SER A 136 18.63 -23.44 -10.37
C SER A 136 18.44 -23.42 -8.85
N GLY A 137 17.93 -22.32 -8.29
CA GLY A 137 17.81 -22.12 -6.85
C GLY A 137 19.11 -21.67 -6.16
N SER A 138 20.21 -21.47 -6.92
CA SER A 138 21.44 -20.89 -6.35
C SER A 138 21.22 -19.44 -5.87
N ARG A 139 20.16 -18.79 -6.37
CA ARG A 139 19.59 -17.56 -5.82
C ARG A 139 18.09 -17.79 -5.58
N ARG A 140 17.58 -17.30 -4.45
CA ARG A 140 16.14 -17.35 -4.14
C ARG A 140 15.60 -15.95 -3.90
N ALA A 141 14.37 -15.71 -4.32
CA ALA A 141 13.72 -14.41 -4.16
C ALA A 141 13.23 -14.27 -2.71
N PRO A 142 13.64 -13.23 -1.95
CA PRO A 142 13.10 -13.00 -0.62
C PRO A 142 11.62 -12.60 -0.69
N CYS A 143 10.81 -13.16 0.20
CA CYS A 143 9.40 -12.82 0.32
C CYS A 143 8.96 -12.59 1.77
N ARG A 144 7.74 -12.07 1.92
CA ARG A 144 7.03 -11.93 3.18
C ARG A 144 5.64 -12.53 3.03
N ARG A 145 5.20 -13.21 4.08
CA ARG A 145 3.82 -13.70 4.18
C ARG A 145 2.94 -12.59 4.73
N LEU A 146 1.80 -12.38 4.08
CA LEU A 146 0.76 -11.44 4.47
C LEU A 146 -0.38 -12.25 5.09
N ARG A 147 -0.63 -12.05 6.39
CA ARG A 147 -1.75 -12.67 7.10
C ARG A 147 -2.82 -11.62 7.39
N PHE A 148 -4.04 -11.85 6.94
CA PHE A 148 -5.12 -10.90 7.14
C PHE A 148 -5.48 -10.79 8.62
N VAL A 149 -5.58 -9.57 9.12
CA VAL A 149 -5.94 -9.25 10.52
C VAL A 149 -7.37 -8.74 10.60
N GLY A 150 -7.78 -7.87 9.68
CA GLY A 150 -9.11 -7.27 9.71
C GLY A 150 -9.23 -5.96 8.93
N TRP A 151 -10.41 -5.35 9.01
CA TRP A 151 -10.73 -4.05 8.38
C TRP A 151 -10.43 -2.85 9.26
N ARG A 152 -10.30 -3.09 10.57
CA ARG A 152 -10.11 -2.06 11.58
C ARG A 152 -8.64 -1.87 11.87
N ASN A 153 -8.26 -0.62 12.11
CA ASN A 153 -6.90 -0.31 12.53
C ASN A 153 -6.68 -0.87 13.95
N PRO A 154 -5.72 -1.78 14.19
CA PRO A 154 -5.48 -2.30 15.53
C PRO A 154 -5.18 -1.20 16.57
N SER A 155 -4.56 -0.10 16.14
CA SER A 155 -4.27 1.06 16.99
C SER A 155 -5.49 1.98 17.20
N LYS A 156 -6.55 1.82 16.40
CA LYS A 156 -7.82 2.55 16.51
C LYS A 156 -9.00 1.60 16.23
N PRO A 157 -9.29 0.66 17.14
CA PRO A 157 -10.23 -0.45 16.87
C PRO A 157 -11.68 -0.01 16.66
N ASN A 158 -12.04 1.22 17.04
CA ASN A 158 -13.37 1.79 16.80
C ASN A 158 -13.54 2.34 15.38
N MET A 159 -12.48 2.38 14.56
CA MET A 159 -12.51 2.90 13.20
C MET A 159 -12.42 1.77 12.18
N ASP A 160 -13.49 1.60 11.40
CA ASP A 160 -13.48 0.77 10.20
C ASP A 160 -12.97 1.59 9.01
N ILE A 161 -11.75 1.27 8.55
CA ILE A 161 -11.11 2.02 7.46
C ILE A 161 -11.79 1.76 6.13
N TYR A 162 -12.23 0.53 5.90
CA TYR A 162 -12.90 0.19 4.65
C TYR A 162 -14.20 0.98 4.53
N GLN A 163 -15.02 0.99 5.58
CA GLN A 163 -16.25 1.78 5.60
C GLN A 163 -15.98 3.28 5.46
N ALA A 164 -14.97 3.82 6.15
CA ALA A 164 -14.62 5.23 6.04
C ALA A 164 -14.17 5.62 4.61
N LEU A 165 -13.43 4.76 3.92
CA LEU A 165 -13.05 4.96 2.52
C LEU A 165 -14.28 4.90 1.60
N VAL A 166 -15.17 3.93 1.80
CA VAL A 166 -16.43 3.83 1.05
C VAL A 166 -17.29 5.09 1.25
N ASP A 167 -17.44 5.55 2.48
CA ASP A 167 -18.21 6.77 2.79
C ASP A 167 -17.56 8.00 2.15
N HIS A 168 -16.23 8.09 2.14
CA HIS A 168 -15.50 9.18 1.53
C HIS A 168 -15.72 9.26 0.03
N PHE A 169 -15.49 8.15 -0.68
CA PHE A 169 -15.66 8.11 -2.14
C PHE A 169 -17.12 8.10 -2.58
N SER A 170 -18.05 7.72 -1.70
CA SER A 170 -19.50 7.87 -1.94
C SER A 170 -20.03 9.29 -1.65
N GLY A 171 -19.19 10.23 -1.19
CA GLY A 171 -19.61 11.58 -0.80
C GLY A 171 -20.40 11.67 0.52
N ARG A 172 -20.42 10.59 1.31
CA ARG A 172 -21.09 10.51 2.62
C ARG A 172 -20.20 10.93 3.80
N PHE A 173 -18.89 11.04 3.59
CA PHE A 173 -17.95 11.46 4.63
C PHE A 173 -17.97 12.98 4.83
N ARG A 174 -18.54 13.44 5.96
CA ARG A 174 -18.39 14.82 6.43
C ARG A 174 -17.17 14.90 7.34
N VAL A 175 -16.11 15.55 6.86
CA VAL A 175 -14.99 15.95 7.73
C VAL A 175 -15.54 16.98 8.72
N SER A 176 -15.78 16.58 9.97
CA SER A 176 -16.12 17.50 11.05
C SER A 176 -14.87 18.29 11.44
N GLY A 177 -14.62 19.40 10.75
CA GLY A 177 -13.47 20.27 10.94
C GLY A 177 -13.74 21.76 10.69
N SER A 178 -15.01 22.19 10.73
CA SER A 178 -15.35 23.61 10.83
C SER A 178 -16.15 23.82 12.11
N THR A 179 -15.47 24.22 13.18
CA THR A 179 -16.09 24.85 14.34
C THR A 179 -16.86 26.06 13.82
N GLN A 180 -18.19 25.97 13.79
CA GLN A 180 -19.03 27.16 13.73
C GLN A 180 -18.99 27.77 15.13
N ASP A 181 -18.21 28.83 15.31
CA ASP A 181 -18.38 29.72 16.44
C ASP A 181 -19.79 30.31 16.35
N SER A 182 -20.68 29.80 17.19
CA SER A 182 -21.97 30.40 17.46
C SER A 182 -21.75 31.66 18.29
N ALA A 183 -21.46 32.78 17.63
CA ALA A 183 -21.52 34.09 18.24
C ALA A 183 -22.99 34.44 18.49
N SER A 184 -23.43 34.26 19.74
CA SER A 184 -24.68 34.80 20.26
C SER A 184 -24.58 36.33 20.32
N VAL A 185 -25.19 37.02 19.36
CA VAL A 185 -25.42 38.47 19.47
C VAL A 185 -26.74 38.67 20.22
N SER A 186 -26.64 39.11 21.47
CA SER A 186 -27.78 39.66 22.21
C SER A 186 -28.05 41.09 21.70
N PRO A 187 -29.31 41.50 21.49
CA PRO A 187 -29.63 42.88 21.17
C PRO A 187 -29.60 43.72 22.47
N ALA A 188 -28.77 44.77 22.47
CA ALA A 188 -28.85 45.80 23.49
C ALA A 188 -30.09 46.68 23.24
N LYS A 189 -30.75 47.05 24.34
CA LYS A 189 -31.91 47.96 24.40
C LYS A 189 -31.56 49.38 23.98
#